data_AF-A0A972QRN6-F1
#
_entry.id   AF-A0A972QRN6-F1
#
_cell.length_a   1.000
_cell.length_b   1.000
_cell.length_c   1.000
_cell.angle_alpha   90.00
_cell.angle_beta   90.00
_cell.angle_gamma   90.00
#
_symmetry.space_group_name_H-M   'P 1'
#
loop_
_entity.id
_entity.type
_entity.pdbx_description
1 polymer ?
#
loop_
_entity_poly.entity_id
_entity_poly.type
_entity_poly.pdbx_seq_one_letter_code
_entity_poly.pdbx_strand_id
1 'polypeptide(L)' 'MRTFFLSNGFNLIMDKEEKLKKEIKELQEKLKDREEALPAHSVRPHQILLIEELEISIEEKKNKLAELRNRKTGA' A
#
# COMPACT_ATOMS: atom_id res chain seq x y z
N MET A 1 -14.59 -17.90 -36.34
CA MET A 1 -14.16 -18.13 -34.95
C MET A 1 -12.87 -17.37 -34.69
N ARG A 2 -12.85 -16.42 -33.74
CA ARG A 2 -11.59 -15.94 -33.13
C ARG A 2 -11.90 -15.30 -31.79
N THR A 3 -11.53 -16.01 -30.73
CA THR A 3 -11.61 -15.60 -29.34
C THR A 3 -10.56 -14.51 -29.07
N PHE A 4 -10.96 -13.25 -29.08
CA PHE A 4 -10.17 -12.09 -28.65
C PHE A 4 -10.76 -11.54 -27.36
N PHE A 5 -10.53 -12.18 -26.20
CA PHE A 5 -11.08 -11.67 -24.94
C PHE A 5 -10.23 -11.90 -23.69
N LEU A 6 -8.90 -12.08 -23.84
CA LEU A 6 -8.02 -12.29 -22.67
C LEU A 6 -6.94 -11.21 -22.48
N SER A 7 -6.75 -10.28 -23.41
CA SER A 7 -5.65 -9.30 -23.34
C SER A 7 -5.92 -8.11 -22.39
N ASN A 8 -7.20 -7.79 -22.10
CA ASN A 8 -7.55 -6.56 -21.36
C ASN A 8 -7.46 -6.69 -19.83
N GLY A 9 -7.58 -7.90 -19.27
CA GLY A 9 -7.55 -8.09 -17.81
C GLY A 9 -6.16 -7.93 -17.21
N PHE A 10 -5.10 -8.25 -17.96
CA PHE A 10 -3.73 -8.29 -17.44
C PHE A 10 -3.14 -6.88 -17.23
N ASN A 11 -3.39 -5.95 -18.15
CA ASN A 11 -2.96 -4.54 -18.02
C ASN A 11 -3.58 -3.88 -16.76
N LEU A 12 -4.88 -4.10 -16.52
CA LEU A 12 -5.56 -3.55 -15.34
C LEU A 12 -4.98 -4.05 -14.00
N ILE A 13 -4.45 -5.27 -13.96
CA ILE A 13 -3.86 -5.84 -12.74
C ILE A 13 -2.49 -5.22 -12.48
N MET A 14 -1.66 -5.04 -13.52
CA MET A 14 -0.36 -4.36 -13.40
C MET A 14 -0.51 -2.90 -12.96
N ASP A 15 -1.46 -2.16 -13.55
CA ASP A 15 -1.72 -0.77 -13.16
C ASP A 15 -2.16 -0.65 -11.69
N LYS A 16 -2.97 -1.61 -11.20
CA LYS A 16 -3.40 -1.65 -9.79
C LYS A 16 -2.24 -2.00 -8.86
N GLU A 17 -1.37 -2.91 -9.27
CA GLU A 17 -0.18 -3.29 -8.51
C GLU A 17 0.77 -2.10 -8.35
N GLU A 18 1.04 -1.37 -9.44
CA GLU A 18 1.91 -0.18 -9.42
C GLU A 18 1.31 0.97 -8.61
N LYS A 19 0.00 1.23 -8.74
CA LYS A 19 -0.68 2.22 -7.90
C LYS A 19 -0.56 1.90 -6.42
N LEU A 20 -0.84 0.65 -6.02
CA LEU A 20 -0.71 0.22 -4.63
C LEU A 20 0.73 0.37 -4.12
N LYS A 21 1.74 0.02 -4.92
CA LYS A 21 3.15 0.22 -4.55
C LYS A 21 3.49 1.69 -4.34
N LYS A 22 3.02 2.57 -5.23
CA LYS A 22 3.24 4.01 -5.13
C LYS A 22 2.58 4.58 -3.87
N GLU A 23 1.32 4.22 -3.62
CA GLU A 23 0.58 4.63 -2.42
C GLU A 23 1.26 4.15 -1.13
N ILE A 24 1.75 2.90 -1.09
CA ILE A 24 2.50 2.37 0.05
C ILE A 24 3.77 3.20 0.28
N LYS A 25 4.52 3.50 -0.79
CA LYS A 25 5.75 4.30 -0.68
C LYS A 25 5.48 5.71 -0.16
N GLU A 26 4.46 6.38 -0.69
CA GLU A 26 4.07 7.72 -0.23
C GLU A 26 3.62 7.73 1.24
N LEU A 27 2.91 6.69 1.68
CA LEU A 27 2.52 6.55 3.09
C LEU A 27 3.71 6.26 4.01
N GLN A 28 4.67 5.46 3.55
CA GLN A 28 5.89 5.17 4.30
C GLN A 28 6.77 6.42 4.45
N GLU A 29 6.89 7.25 3.41
CA GLU A 29 7.58 8.54 3.50
C GLU A 29 6.87 9.47 4.50
N LYS A 30 5.53 9.58 4.42
CA LYS A 30 4.74 10.38 5.38
C LYS A 30 4.83 9.91 6.82
N LEU A 31 4.98 8.62 7.04
CA LEU A 31 5.17 8.02 8.36
C LEU A 31 6.56 8.38 8.89
N LYS A 32 7.60 8.16 8.08
CA LYS A 32 8.97 8.50 8.42
C LYS A 32 9.14 9.99 8.75
N ASP A 33 8.57 10.88 7.95
CA ASP A 33 8.62 12.32 8.21
C ASP A 33 7.94 12.69 9.54
N ARG A 34 6.86 11.99 9.91
CA ARG A 34 6.16 12.20 11.19
C ARG A 34 6.95 11.66 12.37
N GLU A 35 7.58 10.50 12.22
CA GLU A 35 8.45 9.90 13.23
C GLU A 35 9.69 10.76 13.48
N GLU A 36 10.32 11.29 12.43
CA GLU A 36 11.46 12.20 12.54
C GLU A 36 11.07 13.55 13.13
N ALA A 37 9.84 14.01 12.88
CA ALA A 37 9.30 15.22 13.48
C ALA A 37 8.87 15.04 14.94
N LEU A 38 8.83 13.81 15.47
CA LEU A 38 8.51 13.57 16.87
C LEU A 38 9.71 13.91 17.78
N PRO A 39 9.55 14.79 18.77
CA PRO A 39 10.58 15.01 19.76
C PRO A 39 10.72 13.74 20.64
N ALA A 40 11.94 13.20 20.71
CA ALA A 40 12.28 11.94 21.40
C ALA A 40 11.86 11.84 22.87
N HIS A 41 11.52 12.97 23.51
CA HIS A 41 11.15 13.06 24.92
C HIS A 41 9.79 13.72 25.15
N SER A 42 9.01 14.04 24.11
CA SER A 42 7.71 14.71 24.24
C SER A 42 6.71 14.25 23.18
N VAL A 43 6.56 12.93 23.07
CA VAL A 43 5.58 12.33 22.17
C VAL A 43 4.19 12.44 22.83
N ARG A 44 3.25 13.15 22.18
CA ARG A 44 1.87 13.26 22.68
C ARG A 44 1.04 12.06 22.20
N PRO A 45 0.08 11.55 23.01
CA PRO A 45 -0.76 10.41 22.62
C PRO A 45 -1.45 10.57 21.26
N HIS A 46 -1.91 11.78 20.93
CA HIS A 46 -2.52 12.04 19.62
C HIS A 46 -1.54 11.84 18.45
N GLN A 47 -0.25 12.14 18.64
CA GLN A 47 0.74 11.95 17.58
C GLN A 47 1.06 10.47 17.36
N ILE A 48 0.98 9.65 18.42
CA ILE A 48 1.12 8.19 18.33
C ILE A 48 -0.06 7.62 17.55
N LEU A 49 -1.29 8.02 17.87
CA LEU A 49 -2.49 7.58 17.15
C LEU A 49 -2.41 7.88 15.64
N LEU A 50 -1.90 9.06 15.27
CA LEU A 50 -1.70 9.42 13.86
C LEU A 50 -0.67 8.53 13.15
N ILE A 51 0.33 8.03 13.87
CA ILE A 51 1.33 7.10 13.33
C ILE A 51 0.72 5.70 13.22
N GLU A 52 0.06 5.22 14.27
CA GLU A 52 -0.63 3.93 14.28
C GLU A 52 -1.66 3.82 13.14
N GLU A 53 -2.45 4.88 12.90
CA GLU A 53 -3.38 4.93 11.77
C GLU A 53 -2.68 4.81 10.40
N LEU A 54 -1.50 5.45 10.25
CA LEU A 54 -0.70 5.35 9.04
C LEU A 54 -0.10 3.95 8.87
N GLU A 55 0.38 3.34 9.94
CA GLU A 55 0.89 1.96 9.95
C GLU A 55 -0.18 0.96 9.53
N ILE A 56 -1.37 1.06 10.13
CA ILE A 56 -2.53 0.22 9.78
C ILE A 56 -2.87 0.39 8.29
N SER A 57 -2.92 1.63 7.79
CA SER A 57 -3.21 1.89 6.37
C SER A 57 -2.16 1.28 5.42
N ILE A 58 -0.89 1.35 5.79
CA ILE A 58 0.21 0.71 5.04
C ILE A 58 0.04 -0.80 5.04
N GLU A 59 -0.26 -1.40 6.19
CA GLU A 59 -0.44 -2.84 6.32
C GLU A 59 -1.63 -3.35 5.49
N GLU A 60 -2.78 -2.67 5.56
CA GLU A 60 -3.93 -3.01 4.72
C GLU A 60 -3.61 -2.98 3.23
N LYS A 61 -2.86 -1.97 2.77
CA LYS A 61 -2.47 -1.84 1.36
C LYS A 61 -1.45 -2.91 0.97
N LYS A 62 -0.52 -3.28 1.86
CA LYS A 62 0.41 -4.41 1.66
C LYS A 62 -0.35 -5.73 1.56
N ASN A 63 -1.35 -5.96 2.41
CA ASN A 63 -2.19 -7.15 2.36
C ASN A 63 -2.97 -7.23 1.04
N LYS A 64 -3.60 -6.13 0.61
CA LYS A 64 -4.27 -6.06 -0.71
C LYS A 64 -3.31 -6.34 -1.86
N LEU A 65 -2.08 -5.83 -1.79
CA LEU A 65 -1.03 -6.11 -2.77
C LEU A 65 -0.63 -7.59 -2.75
N ALA A 66 -0.47 -8.19 -1.57
CA ALA A 66 -0.14 -9.60 -1.40
C ALA A 66 -1.26 -10.50 -1.94
N GLU A 67 -2.52 -10.19 -1.66
CA GLU A 67 -3.69 -10.88 -2.23
C GLU A 67 -3.73 -10.77 -3.76
N LEU A 68 -3.44 -9.59 -4.30
CA LEU A 68 -3.37 -9.38 -5.75
C LEU A 68 -2.26 -10.22 -6.40
N ARG A 69 -1.11 -10.34 -5.73
CA ARG A 69 0.01 -11.20 -6.16
C ARG A 69 -0.30 -12.68 -6.01
N ASN A 70 -0.93 -13.10 -4.92
CA ASN A 70 -1.31 -14.50 -4.69
C ASN A 70 -2.35 -14.97 -5.71
N ARG A 71 -3.31 -14.11 -6.08
CA ARG A 71 -4.24 -14.37 -7.20
C ARG A 71 -3.53 -14.55 -8.54
N LYS A 72 -2.36 -13.93 -8.73
CA LYS A 72 -1.54 -14.06 -9.95
C LYS A 72 -0.74 -15.38 -9.98
N THR A 73 -0.35 -15.91 -8.82
CA THR A 73 0.46 -17.13 -8.70
C THR A 73 -0.36 -18.42 -8.51
N GLY A 74 -1.66 -18.30 -8.24
CA GLY A 74 -2.58 -19.43 -8.05
C GLY A 74 -3.31 -19.91 -9.30
N ALA A 75 -2.76 -19.70 -10.50
CA ALA A 75 -3.30 -20.16 -11.78
C ALA A 75 -2.30 -21.06 -12.52
#